data_AF-A0A6A5RFM6-F1
#
_entry.id   AF-A0A6A5RFM6-F1
#
_cell.length_a   1.000
_cell.length_b   1.000
_cell.length_c   1.000
_cell.angle_alpha   90.00
_cell.angle_beta   90.00
_cell.angle_gamma   90.00
#
_symmetry.space_group_name_H-M   'P 1'
#
loop_
_entity.id
_entity.type
_entity.pdbx_description
1 polymer ?
#
loop_
_entity_poly.entity_id
_entity_poly.type
_entity_poly.pdbx_seq_one_letter_code
_entity_poly.pdbx_strand_id
1 'polypeptide(L)'
;MMQIVTSGLKFLPNELLDCVSTLLDRPSLYALSLVCKKTATSANVALYNEYANNDPPSETPFHLFLRTMCEVPHLASLVKRVHVRGWRSEFEVGTGAAWRGVTTFPDVPKNVTPRGKPSFSSVDRAPKVASNQFEVFLETAIRSGLIERPALTTPTVDPLKPRLRWDKVLNKDEDFARLLKRDVEDAHFVLLCALLPKLGRLTVGGLSLCPMLDWYTFLYSSEGALQNVGRLAICGSLPWPGEPVLKTTMQVLDILPNLQLLYLGNMSV
;
A
#
# COMPACT_ATOMS: atom_id res chain seq x y z
N MET A 1 -56.16 -3.80 17.46
CA MET A 1 -54.99 -4.66 17.16
C MET A 1 -53.77 -3.74 17.07
N MET A 2 -53.00 -3.62 18.15
CA MET A 2 -51.83 -2.74 18.20
C MET A 2 -50.66 -3.45 17.53
N GLN A 3 -50.20 -2.97 16.37
CA GLN A 3 -48.96 -3.43 15.77
C GLN A 3 -47.82 -3.04 16.70
N ILE A 4 -47.16 -4.03 17.31
CA ILE A 4 -45.88 -3.82 17.96
C ILE A 4 -44.90 -3.45 16.84
N VAL A 5 -44.62 -2.15 16.72
CA VAL A 5 -43.52 -1.67 15.90
C VAL A 5 -42.28 -2.26 16.54
N THR A 6 -41.73 -3.30 15.92
CA THR A 6 -40.50 -3.91 16.39
C THR A 6 -39.37 -2.96 16.03
N SER A 7 -39.07 -2.02 16.93
CA SER A 7 -37.95 -1.10 16.80
C SER A 7 -36.65 -1.88 16.97
N GLY A 8 -35.75 -1.81 15.99
CA GLY A 8 -34.44 -2.44 16.10
C GLY A 8 -33.58 -2.24 14.86
N LEU A 9 -32.26 -2.23 15.05
CA LEU A 9 -31.24 -2.06 13.99
C LEU A 9 -31.46 -3.00 12.79
N LYS A 10 -32.02 -4.19 13.00
CA LYS A 10 -32.31 -5.16 11.93
C LYS A 10 -33.27 -4.63 10.86
N PHE A 11 -34.18 -3.72 11.22
CA PHE A 11 -35.17 -3.14 10.32
C PHE A 11 -34.73 -1.84 9.66
N LEU A 12 -33.57 -1.29 10.07
CA LEU A 12 -33.04 -0.08 9.46
C LEU A 12 -32.63 -0.37 8.00
N PRO A 13 -33.03 0.44 7.01
CA PRO A 13 -32.49 0.37 5.65
C PRO A 13 -30.96 0.37 5.63
N ASN A 14 -30.36 -0.31 4.64
CA ASN A 14 -28.90 -0.44 4.54
C ASN A 14 -28.23 0.94 4.38
N GLU A 15 -28.86 1.83 3.62
CA GLU A 15 -28.37 3.18 3.34
C GLU A 15 -28.24 4.01 4.62
N LEU A 16 -29.21 3.86 5.54
CA LEU A 16 -29.16 4.52 6.84
C LEU A 16 -28.11 3.89 7.74
N LEU A 17 -27.93 2.57 7.69
CA LEU A 17 -26.90 1.87 8.47
C LEU A 17 -25.49 2.21 7.99
N ASP A 18 -25.29 2.33 6.69
CA ASP A 18 -24.05 2.78 6.07
C ASP A 18 -23.76 4.23 6.49
N CYS A 19 -24.76 5.10 6.45
CA CYS A 19 -24.65 6.49 6.92
C CYS A 19 -24.23 6.55 8.39
N VAL A 20 -24.89 5.79 9.28
CA VAL A 20 -24.48 5.68 10.70
C VAL A 20 -23.04 5.19 10.81
N SER A 21 -22.67 4.16 10.05
CA SER A 21 -21.32 3.58 10.07
C SER A 21 -20.24 4.62 9.70
N THR A 22 -20.52 5.52 8.76
CA THR A 22 -19.56 6.59 8.40
C THR A 22 -19.30 7.61 9.51
N LEU A 23 -20.16 7.68 10.52
CA LEU A 23 -20.05 8.59 11.66
C LEU A 23 -19.38 7.95 12.88
N LEU A 24 -19.16 6.64 12.87
CA LEU A 24 -18.55 5.91 13.97
C LEU A 24 -17.02 5.95 13.90
N ASP A 25 -16.38 5.96 15.06
CA ASP A 25 -14.94 5.75 15.18
C ASP A 25 -14.57 4.28 14.96
N ARG A 26 -13.27 4.00 14.71
CA ARG A 26 -12.80 2.63 14.42
C ARG A 26 -13.18 1.61 15.50
N PRO A 27 -13.00 1.87 16.82
CA PRO A 27 -13.44 0.95 17.86
C PRO A 27 -14.94 0.61 17.79
N SER A 28 -15.80 1.62 17.61
CA SER A 28 -17.25 1.40 17.48
C SER A 28 -17.61 0.65 16.22
N LEU A 29 -16.89 0.87 15.11
CA LEU A 29 -17.06 0.09 13.88
C LEU A 29 -16.71 -1.39 14.08
N TYR A 30 -15.63 -1.71 14.79
CA TYR A 30 -15.32 -3.09 15.15
C TYR A 30 -16.42 -3.71 16.01
N ALA A 31 -16.89 -3.00 17.04
CA ALA A 31 -18.01 -3.47 17.86
C ALA A 31 -19.28 -3.70 17.01
N LEU A 32 -19.61 -2.77 16.11
CA LEU A 32 -20.76 -2.87 15.20
C LEU A 32 -20.64 -4.08 14.28
N SER A 33 -19.43 -4.40 13.81
CA SER A 33 -19.19 -5.53 12.93
C SER A 33 -19.45 -6.90 13.58
N LEU A 34 -19.40 -6.97 14.91
CA LEU A 34 -19.62 -8.19 15.67
C LEU A 34 -21.09 -8.45 16.03
N VAL A 35 -21.98 -7.47 15.84
CA VAL A 35 -23.39 -7.57 16.25
C VAL A 35 -24.18 -8.57 15.39
N CYS A 36 -24.18 -8.39 14.06
CA CYS A 36 -24.81 -9.33 13.13
C CYS A 36 -24.27 -9.16 11.70
N LYS A 37 -24.64 -10.07 10.78
CA LYS A 37 -24.15 -10.03 9.38
C LYS A 37 -24.44 -8.71 8.68
N LYS A 38 -25.63 -8.13 8.90
CA LYS A 38 -26.06 -6.88 8.27
C LYS A 38 -25.19 -5.70 8.72
N THR A 39 -24.96 -5.58 10.03
CA THR A 39 -24.08 -4.54 10.58
C THR A 39 -22.62 -4.78 10.24
N ALA A 40 -22.19 -6.04 10.12
CA ALA A 40 -20.86 -6.40 9.63
C ALA A 40 -20.61 -5.88 8.21
N THR A 41 -21.57 -6.03 7.30
CA THR A 41 -21.44 -5.50 5.94
C THR A 41 -21.24 -3.98 5.95
N SER A 42 -22.13 -3.24 6.62
CA SER A 42 -22.03 -1.76 6.70
C SER A 42 -20.76 -1.30 7.41
N ALA A 43 -20.39 -1.95 8.51
CA ALA A 43 -19.17 -1.63 9.26
C ALA A 43 -17.92 -1.90 8.42
N ASN A 44 -17.85 -3.02 7.69
CA ASN A 44 -16.72 -3.36 6.83
C ASN A 44 -16.55 -2.36 5.68
N VAL A 45 -17.66 -1.89 5.08
CA VAL A 45 -17.60 -0.83 4.07
C VAL A 45 -16.90 0.40 4.64
N ALA A 46 -17.25 0.84 5.85
CA ALA A 46 -16.60 1.98 6.49
C ALA A 46 -15.14 1.69 6.91
N LEU A 47 -14.87 0.53 7.52
CA LEU A 47 -13.54 0.13 8.01
C LEU A 47 -12.49 0.00 6.90
N TYR A 48 -12.88 -0.58 5.77
CA TYR A 48 -11.98 -0.86 4.64
C TYR A 48 -12.01 0.25 3.58
N ASN A 49 -12.87 1.26 3.70
CA ASN A 49 -12.88 2.40 2.76
C ASN A 49 -11.53 3.11 2.68
N GLU A 50 -10.76 3.09 3.77
CA GLU A 50 -9.46 3.73 3.87
C GLU A 50 -8.42 2.84 4.55
N TYR A 51 -7.32 2.63 3.85
CA TYR A 51 -6.10 2.04 4.40
C TYR A 51 -5.09 3.15 4.71
N ALA A 52 -4.68 3.24 5.97
CA ALA A 52 -3.65 4.16 6.43
C ALA A 52 -2.51 3.38 7.08
N ASN A 53 -1.31 3.55 6.57
CA ASN A 53 -0.08 2.96 7.07
C ASN A 53 0.94 4.08 7.28
N ASN A 54 0.85 4.73 8.44
CA ASN A 54 1.72 5.87 8.78
C ASN A 54 2.77 5.50 9.83
N ASP A 55 2.58 4.38 10.53
CA ASP A 55 3.48 3.90 11.58
C ASP A 55 4.64 3.09 10.99
N PRO A 56 5.76 2.95 11.72
CA PRO A 56 6.96 2.28 11.23
C PRO A 56 6.70 0.84 10.74
N PRO A 57 7.54 0.31 9.83
CA PRO A 57 7.39 -1.06 9.33
C PRO A 57 7.37 -2.15 10.41
N SER A 58 8.02 -1.93 11.54
CA SER A 58 8.01 -2.85 12.68
C SER A 58 6.64 -2.96 13.36
N GLU A 59 5.81 -1.91 13.27
CA GLU A 59 4.48 -1.86 13.89
C GLU A 59 3.39 -2.19 12.86
N THR A 60 3.50 -1.60 11.66
CA THR A 60 2.52 -1.77 10.59
C THR A 60 3.21 -2.11 9.26
N PRO A 61 3.62 -3.37 9.04
CA PRO A 61 4.15 -3.80 7.75
C PRO A 61 3.02 -3.94 6.71
N PHE A 62 3.33 -3.71 5.43
CA PHE A 62 2.32 -3.83 4.35
C PHE A 62 1.75 -5.23 4.21
N HIS A 63 2.56 -6.27 4.43
CA HIS A 63 2.18 -7.66 4.15
C HIS A 63 0.95 -8.11 4.94
N LEU A 64 0.68 -7.59 6.14
CA LEU A 64 -0.49 -7.97 6.93
C LEU A 64 -1.81 -7.54 6.26
N PHE A 65 -1.86 -6.29 5.79
CA PHE A 65 -3.03 -5.79 5.07
C PHE A 65 -3.13 -6.45 3.70
N LEU A 66 -2.00 -6.57 3.00
CA LEU A 66 -1.93 -7.20 1.68
C LEU A 66 -2.43 -8.64 1.69
N ARG A 67 -2.02 -9.43 2.70
CA ARG A 67 -2.53 -10.79 2.91
C ARG A 67 -4.04 -10.83 2.98
N THR A 68 -4.65 -9.91 3.74
CA THR A 68 -6.10 -9.82 3.84
C THR A 68 -6.74 -9.54 2.47
N MET A 69 -6.14 -8.66 1.65
CA MET A 69 -6.65 -8.37 0.31
C MET A 69 -6.50 -9.56 -0.65
N CYS A 70 -5.39 -10.31 -0.55
CA CYS A 70 -5.16 -11.51 -1.35
C CYS A 70 -6.16 -12.64 -1.02
N GLU A 71 -6.40 -12.87 0.27
CA GLU A 71 -7.29 -13.92 0.78
C GLU A 71 -8.77 -13.55 0.64
N VAL A 72 -9.09 -12.25 0.68
CA VAL A 72 -10.47 -11.74 0.69
C VAL A 72 -10.66 -10.62 -0.36
N PRO A 73 -10.67 -10.95 -1.67
CA PRO A 73 -10.67 -9.95 -2.75
C PRO A 73 -11.85 -8.98 -2.74
N HIS A 74 -13.01 -9.39 -2.20
CA HIS A 74 -14.17 -8.50 -2.14
C HIS A 74 -13.93 -7.29 -1.22
N LEU A 75 -13.10 -7.42 -0.18
CA LEU A 75 -12.73 -6.29 0.68
C LEU A 75 -11.84 -5.29 -0.05
N ALA A 76 -10.99 -5.76 -0.97
CA ALA A 76 -10.13 -4.90 -1.78
C ALA A 76 -10.95 -3.93 -2.65
N SER A 77 -12.14 -4.36 -3.09
CA SER A 77 -13.08 -3.50 -3.82
C SER A 77 -13.75 -2.41 -2.97
N LEU A 78 -13.60 -2.45 -1.64
CA LEU A 78 -14.12 -1.45 -0.72
C LEU A 78 -13.11 -0.31 -0.50
N VAL A 79 -11.81 -0.55 -0.72
CA VAL A 79 -10.75 0.43 -0.48
C VAL A 79 -10.78 1.52 -1.56
N LYS A 80 -11.06 2.75 -1.13
CA LYS A 80 -11.09 3.93 -2.01
C LYS A 80 -9.93 4.88 -1.75
N ARG A 81 -9.30 4.79 -0.58
CA ARG A 81 -8.24 5.70 -0.14
C ARG A 81 -7.09 4.90 0.45
N VAL A 82 -5.88 5.16 -0.04
CA VAL A 82 -4.64 4.57 0.47
C VAL A 82 -3.70 5.70 0.86
N HIS A 83 -3.28 5.68 2.12
CA HIS A 83 -2.26 6.54 2.68
C HIS A 83 -1.13 5.63 3.17
N VAL A 84 -0.01 5.62 2.48
CA VAL A 84 1.17 4.85 2.88
C VAL A 84 2.33 5.78 3.16
N ARG A 85 3.07 5.41 4.20
CA ARG A 85 4.40 5.91 4.46
C ARG A 85 5.39 5.45 3.39
N GLY A 86 6.60 5.99 3.48
CA GLY A 86 7.72 5.55 2.69
C GLY A 86 8.19 4.20 3.16
N TRP A 87 8.91 3.50 2.31
CA TRP A 87 9.56 2.24 2.63
C TRP A 87 11.02 2.27 2.22
N ARG A 88 11.78 1.30 2.73
CA ARG A 88 13.18 1.11 2.34
C ARG A 88 13.22 0.31 1.05
N SER A 89 14.01 0.77 0.09
CA SER A 89 14.41 -0.03 -1.07
C SER A 89 15.18 -1.28 -0.63
N GLU A 90 15.31 -2.26 -1.52
CA GLU A 90 16.16 -3.43 -1.24
C GLU A 90 17.61 -3.04 -0.94
N PHE A 91 18.12 -2.00 -1.60
CA PHE A 91 19.45 -1.46 -1.36
C PHE A 91 19.60 -0.93 0.07
N GLU A 92 18.65 -0.12 0.53
CA GLU A 92 18.63 0.42 1.89
C GLU A 92 18.51 -0.69 2.93
N VAL A 93 17.67 -1.69 2.68
CA VAL A 93 17.55 -2.88 3.54
C VAL A 93 18.89 -3.64 3.58
N GLY A 94 19.54 -3.84 2.44
CA GLY A 94 20.81 -4.57 2.33
C GLY A 94 21.99 -3.87 2.99
N THR A 95 22.01 -2.54 2.96
CA THR A 95 23.04 -1.71 3.61
C THR A 95 22.74 -1.40 5.08
N GLY A 96 21.51 -1.69 5.54
CA GLY A 96 21.07 -1.36 6.89
C GLY A 96 20.79 0.13 7.08
N ALA A 97 20.51 0.86 5.99
CA ALA A 97 20.15 2.26 6.06
C ALA A 97 18.89 2.46 6.91
N ALA A 98 18.89 3.55 7.68
CA ALA A 98 17.76 3.93 8.51
C ALA A 98 16.55 4.30 7.63
N TRP A 99 15.37 3.88 8.06
CA TRP A 99 14.13 4.36 7.47
C TRP A 99 13.94 5.87 7.75
N ARG A 100 13.47 6.62 6.74
CA ARG A 100 13.49 8.09 6.75
C ARG A 100 12.20 8.77 7.17
N GLY A 101 11.16 8.00 7.50
CA GLY A 101 9.93 8.56 8.07
C GLY A 101 8.88 9.02 7.04
N VAL A 102 7.75 9.48 7.58
CA VAL A 102 6.69 10.16 6.82
C VAL A 102 7.00 11.64 6.74
N THR A 103 7.01 12.20 5.53
CA THR A 103 6.94 13.65 5.32
C THR A 103 5.50 14.13 5.48
N THR A 104 5.27 15.18 6.26
CA THR A 104 3.93 15.73 6.48
C THR A 104 3.31 16.21 5.16
N PHE A 105 2.10 15.75 4.85
CA PHE A 105 1.30 16.24 3.73
C PHE A 105 0.43 17.43 4.15
N PRO A 106 0.20 18.41 3.26
CA PRO A 106 -0.68 19.55 3.54
C PRO A 106 -2.16 19.15 3.72
N ASP A 107 -2.61 18.04 3.12
CA ASP A 107 -4.02 17.63 3.06
C ASP A 107 -4.44 16.53 4.06
N VAL A 108 -3.55 16.10 4.96
CA VAL A 108 -3.93 15.10 5.98
C VAL A 108 -4.73 15.81 7.08
N PRO A 109 -5.94 15.33 7.45
CA PRO A 109 -6.77 15.97 8.45
C PRO A 109 -6.00 16.24 9.75
N LYS A 110 -6.08 17.46 10.28
CA LYS A 110 -5.37 17.92 11.49
C LYS A 110 -5.61 17.09 12.75
N ASN A 111 -6.60 16.19 12.74
CA ASN A 111 -6.88 15.25 13.82
C ASN A 111 -5.87 14.09 13.88
N VAL A 112 -5.07 13.89 12.83
CA VAL A 112 -3.86 13.07 12.90
C VAL A 112 -2.79 13.97 13.48
N THR A 113 -2.51 13.83 14.78
CA THR A 113 -1.45 14.58 15.46
C THR A 113 -0.18 14.58 14.60
N PRO A 114 0.31 15.74 14.14
CA PRO A 114 1.54 15.81 13.37
C PRO A 114 2.65 15.32 14.30
N ARG A 115 3.11 14.08 14.10
CA ARG A 115 4.32 13.59 14.77
C ARG A 115 5.48 14.39 14.19
N GLY A 116 5.81 15.48 14.88
CA GLY A 116 7.01 16.24 14.65
C GLY A 116 8.22 15.33 14.85
N LYS A 117 9.05 15.27 13.81
CA LYS A 117 10.31 14.52 13.65
C LYS A 117 10.16 13.06 13.17
N PRO A 118 10.87 12.67 12.09
CA PRO A 118 11.06 11.27 11.73
C PRO A 118 11.92 10.63 12.82
N SER A 119 11.28 10.04 13.84
CA SER A 119 11.98 9.52 15.02
C SER A 119 11.98 8.01 15.05
N PHE A 120 12.37 7.35 13.96
CA PHE A 120 12.66 5.92 13.99
C PHE A 120 13.78 5.56 13.03
N SER A 121 15.02 5.54 13.54
CA SER A 121 16.12 4.79 12.92
C SER A 121 15.97 3.31 13.31
N SER A 122 14.98 2.61 12.75
CA SER A 122 14.99 1.15 12.85
C SER A 122 16.09 0.63 11.92
N VAL A 123 17.06 -0.07 12.52
CA VAL A 123 18.11 -0.83 11.83
C VAL A 123 17.65 -2.27 11.61
N ASP A 124 16.36 -2.55 11.75
CA ASP A 124 15.85 -3.92 11.65
C ASP A 124 16.17 -4.45 10.26
N ARG A 125 17.00 -5.48 10.23
CA ARG A 125 17.36 -6.19 9.01
C ARG A 125 16.13 -6.95 8.54
N ALA A 126 15.94 -7.06 7.23
CA ALA A 126 14.89 -7.91 6.69
C ALA A 126 14.98 -9.33 7.28
N PRO A 127 13.83 -9.95 7.61
CA PRO A 127 13.81 -11.30 8.11
C PRO A 127 14.54 -12.23 7.12
N LYS A 128 15.47 -13.04 7.63
CA LYS A 128 16.25 -13.99 6.82
C LYS A 128 15.42 -15.19 6.33
N VAL A 129 14.24 -15.38 6.90
CA VAL A 129 13.34 -16.49 6.60
C VAL A 129 12.27 -15.95 5.67
N ALA A 130 12.09 -16.61 4.52
CA ALA A 130 11.02 -16.28 3.58
C ALA A 130 9.67 -16.32 4.31
N SER A 131 8.87 -15.27 4.14
CA SER A 131 7.54 -15.22 4.72
C SER A 131 6.71 -16.40 4.19
N ASN A 132 5.98 -17.07 5.07
CA ASN A 132 5.01 -18.11 4.70
C ASN A 132 3.91 -17.58 3.74
N GLN A 133 3.86 -16.26 3.53
CA GLN A 133 2.91 -15.57 2.65
C GLN A 133 3.43 -15.41 1.22
N PHE A 134 4.71 -15.74 0.94
CA PHE A 134 5.32 -15.56 -0.37
C PHE A 134 4.51 -16.21 -1.50
N GLU A 135 4.14 -17.48 -1.33
CA GLU A 135 3.36 -18.22 -2.35
C GLU A 135 1.99 -17.57 -2.61
N VAL A 136 1.33 -17.09 -1.54
CA VAL A 136 0.04 -16.40 -1.66
C VAL A 136 0.19 -15.09 -2.45
N PHE A 137 1.25 -14.33 -2.19
CA PHE A 137 1.52 -13.08 -2.91
C PHE A 137 1.93 -13.33 -4.36
N LEU A 138 2.77 -14.35 -4.60
CA LEU A 138 3.22 -14.70 -5.94
C LEU A 138 2.06 -15.14 -6.83
N GLU A 139 1.23 -16.07 -6.36
CA GLU A 139 0.05 -16.52 -7.11
C GLU A 139 -0.96 -15.39 -7.32
N THR A 140 -1.10 -14.49 -6.34
CA THR A 140 -1.96 -13.32 -6.50
C THR A 140 -1.41 -12.35 -7.54
N ALA A 141 -0.08 -12.11 -7.56
CA ALA A 141 0.56 -11.24 -8.54
C ALA A 141 0.39 -11.77 -9.97
N ILE A 142 0.58 -13.07 -10.17
CA ILE A 142 0.32 -13.76 -11.44
C ILE A 142 -1.14 -13.60 -11.84
N ARG A 143 -2.08 -13.86 -10.93
CA ARG A 143 -3.52 -13.72 -11.19
C ARG A 143 -3.94 -12.30 -11.53
N SER A 144 -3.30 -11.29 -10.94
CA SER A 144 -3.54 -9.87 -11.24
C SER A 144 -2.86 -9.39 -12.52
N GLY A 145 -2.11 -10.25 -13.23
CA GLY A 145 -1.40 -9.90 -14.45
C GLY A 145 -0.19 -8.99 -14.24
N LEU A 146 0.35 -8.90 -13.02
CA LEU A 146 1.54 -8.08 -12.75
C LEU A 146 2.80 -8.70 -13.31
N ILE A 147 2.89 -10.01 -13.26
CA ILE A 147 4.01 -10.81 -13.73
C ILE A 147 3.47 -12.03 -14.44
N GLU A 148 4.22 -12.55 -15.40
CA GLU A 148 3.97 -13.87 -15.92
C GLU A 148 4.36 -14.92 -14.88
N ARG A 149 3.82 -16.13 -14.98
CA ARG A 149 4.25 -17.22 -14.12
C ARG A 149 5.75 -17.43 -14.36
N PRO A 150 6.63 -17.14 -13.37
CA PRO A 150 8.05 -17.23 -13.61
C PRO A 150 8.38 -18.68 -13.95
N ALA A 151 9.30 -18.90 -14.89
CA ALA A 151 9.97 -20.18 -14.99
C ALA A 151 10.72 -20.37 -13.66
N LEU A 152 10.07 -21.00 -12.68
CA LEU A 152 10.59 -21.24 -11.34
C LEU A 152 11.69 -22.31 -11.38
N THR A 153 12.73 -22.12 -12.20
CA THR A 153 14.02 -22.77 -12.06
C THR A 153 14.71 -22.15 -10.86
N THR A 154 14.17 -22.40 -9.66
CA THR A 154 14.68 -21.98 -8.34
C THR A 154 16.11 -21.46 -8.38
N PRO A 155 16.34 -20.16 -8.65
CA PRO A 155 17.61 -19.59 -8.34
C PRO A 155 17.49 -19.23 -6.86
N THR A 156 18.48 -19.61 -6.07
CA THR A 156 18.90 -18.76 -4.97
C THR A 156 19.06 -17.36 -5.54
N VAL A 157 18.00 -16.55 -5.47
CA VAL A 157 18.06 -15.20 -6.02
C VAL A 157 18.83 -14.39 -5.01
N ASP A 158 20.14 -14.35 -5.24
CA ASP A 158 21.08 -13.64 -4.42
C ASP A 158 20.57 -12.19 -4.23
N PRO A 159 20.78 -11.60 -3.04
CA PRO A 159 20.52 -10.18 -2.85
C PRO A 159 21.17 -9.37 -3.96
N LEU A 160 20.60 -8.20 -4.29
CA LEU A 160 21.38 -7.19 -5.01
C LEU A 160 22.73 -7.07 -4.30
N LYS A 161 23.80 -7.42 -5.02
CA LYS A 161 25.15 -7.23 -4.48
C LYS A 161 25.23 -5.73 -4.13
N PRO A 162 25.85 -5.33 -3.00
CA PRO A 162 25.98 -3.92 -2.64
C PRO A 162 26.62 -3.04 -3.72
N ARG A 163 27.33 -3.67 -4.67
CA ARG A 163 27.96 -3.07 -5.85
C ARG A 163 27.06 -3.00 -7.09
N LEU A 164 25.83 -3.53 -7.06
CA LEU A 164 24.85 -3.30 -8.12
C LEU A 164 24.43 -1.83 -8.04
N ARG A 165 25.19 -1.02 -8.78
CA ARG A 165 24.73 0.06 -9.64
C ARG A 165 23.33 0.58 -9.31
N TRP A 166 23.30 1.67 -8.56
CA TRP A 166 22.09 2.41 -8.18
C TRP A 166 21.37 3.01 -9.41
N ASP A 167 21.92 2.83 -10.60
CA ASP A 167 21.35 3.17 -11.90
C ASP A 167 20.45 2.07 -12.49
N LYS A 168 20.41 0.86 -11.90
CA LYS A 168 19.60 -0.24 -12.45
C LYS A 168 18.13 -0.10 -12.07
N VAL A 169 17.28 0.08 -13.08
CA VAL A 169 15.82 -0.05 -12.96
C VAL A 169 15.43 -1.52 -12.77
N LEU A 170 14.56 -1.81 -11.80
CA LEU A 170 14.05 -3.15 -11.52
C LEU A 170 12.71 -3.35 -12.24
N ASN A 171 12.73 -4.00 -13.40
CA ASN A 171 11.57 -4.10 -14.30
C ASN A 171 11.32 -5.52 -14.83
N LYS A 172 11.91 -6.53 -14.20
CA LYS A 172 11.73 -7.93 -14.58
C LYS A 172 10.89 -8.70 -13.55
N ASP A 173 10.17 -9.70 -14.00
CA ASP A 173 9.36 -10.58 -13.14
C ASP A 173 10.20 -11.25 -12.05
N GLU A 174 11.45 -11.62 -12.35
CA GLU A 174 12.37 -12.18 -11.35
C GLU A 174 12.77 -11.16 -10.28
N ASP A 175 12.86 -9.87 -10.64
CA ASP A 175 13.12 -8.81 -9.66
C ASP A 175 11.92 -8.67 -8.72
N PHE A 176 10.69 -8.67 -9.26
CA PHE A 176 9.47 -8.60 -8.47
C PHE A 176 9.33 -9.80 -7.51
N ALA A 177 9.46 -11.03 -8.03
CA ALA A 177 9.37 -12.26 -7.24
C ALA A 177 10.46 -12.33 -6.16
N ARG A 178 11.68 -11.88 -6.48
CA ARG A 178 12.77 -11.79 -5.50
C ARG A 178 12.44 -10.81 -4.36
N LEU A 179 11.89 -9.65 -4.68
CA LEU A 179 11.53 -8.65 -3.66
C LEU A 179 10.40 -9.15 -2.76
N LEU A 180 9.38 -9.82 -3.31
CA LEU A 180 8.35 -10.50 -2.51
C LEU A 180 8.96 -11.57 -1.58
N LYS A 181 9.85 -12.41 -2.10
CA LYS A 181 10.49 -13.47 -1.32
C LYS A 181 11.32 -12.93 -0.15
N ARG A 182 11.88 -11.74 -0.30
CA ARG A 182 12.71 -11.03 0.69
C ARG A 182 11.91 -10.09 1.59
N ASP A 183 10.58 -10.10 1.50
CA ASP A 183 9.68 -9.24 2.27
C ASP A 183 9.99 -7.74 2.08
N VAL A 184 10.42 -7.35 0.88
CA VAL A 184 10.68 -5.93 0.55
C VAL A 184 9.37 -5.26 0.19
N GLU A 185 9.01 -4.21 0.95
CA GLU A 185 7.72 -3.53 0.87
C GLU A 185 7.41 -2.89 -0.49
N ASP A 186 8.42 -2.67 -1.32
CA ASP A 186 8.24 -2.14 -2.68
C ASP A 186 7.37 -3.05 -3.55
N ALA A 187 7.64 -4.36 -3.53
CA ALA A 187 6.82 -5.33 -4.26
C ALA A 187 5.42 -5.49 -3.63
N HIS A 188 5.33 -5.38 -2.30
CA HIS A 188 4.04 -5.38 -1.61
C HIS A 188 3.18 -4.18 -2.00
N PHE A 189 3.78 -3.01 -2.15
CA PHE A 189 3.08 -1.80 -2.54
C PHE A 189 2.56 -1.89 -3.97
N VAL A 190 3.39 -2.35 -4.91
CA VAL A 190 2.96 -2.57 -6.31
C VAL A 190 1.84 -3.61 -6.36
N LEU A 191 1.97 -4.73 -5.63
CA LEU A 191 0.89 -5.73 -5.54
C LEU A 191 -0.39 -5.15 -4.92
N LEU A 192 -0.25 -4.33 -3.88
CA LEU A 192 -1.39 -3.65 -3.26
C LEU A 192 -2.12 -2.79 -4.29
N CYS A 193 -1.42 -1.94 -5.05
CA CYS A 193 -2.02 -1.07 -6.06
C CYS A 193 -2.80 -1.85 -7.13
N ALA A 194 -2.31 -3.03 -7.53
CA ALA A 194 -2.99 -3.89 -8.50
C ALA A 194 -4.30 -4.50 -7.96
N LEU A 195 -4.39 -4.72 -6.64
CA LEU A 195 -5.52 -5.37 -6.01
C LEU A 195 -6.67 -4.42 -5.66
N LEU A 196 -6.50 -3.11 -5.80
CA LEU A 196 -7.47 -2.11 -5.36
C LEU A 196 -8.19 -1.45 -6.55
N PRO A 197 -9.18 -2.13 -7.16
CA PRO A 197 -9.80 -1.66 -8.40
C PRO A 197 -10.57 -0.35 -8.23
N LYS A 198 -10.99 0.02 -7.00
CA LYS A 198 -11.74 1.26 -6.73
C LYS A 198 -10.90 2.34 -6.06
N LEU A 199 -9.57 2.21 -6.10
CA LEU A 199 -8.68 3.21 -5.50
C LEU A 199 -8.86 4.57 -6.18
N GLY A 200 -9.40 5.54 -5.46
CA GLY A 200 -9.64 6.91 -5.94
C GLY A 200 -8.60 7.91 -5.47
N ARG A 201 -7.98 7.67 -4.31
CA ARG A 201 -6.94 8.52 -3.73
C ARG A 201 -5.75 7.69 -3.27
N LEU A 202 -4.58 8.02 -3.79
CA LEU A 202 -3.31 7.43 -3.39
C LEU A 202 -2.39 8.51 -2.82
N THR A 203 -1.82 8.26 -1.66
CA THR A 203 -0.87 9.15 -0.99
C THR A 203 0.33 8.34 -0.52
N VAL A 204 1.52 8.69 -1.00
CA VAL A 204 2.79 8.01 -0.72
C VAL A 204 3.77 9.00 -0.14
N GLY A 205 4.01 8.94 1.17
CA GLY A 205 4.97 9.82 1.86
C GLY A 205 6.38 9.25 1.85
N GLY A 206 7.41 10.08 2.00
CA GLY A 206 8.79 9.63 2.22
C GLY A 206 9.31 8.58 1.21
N LEU A 207 8.97 8.69 -0.08
CA LEU A 207 9.45 7.76 -1.11
C LEU A 207 10.99 7.72 -1.12
N SER A 208 11.56 6.52 -1.28
CA SER A 208 13.02 6.33 -1.30
C SER A 208 13.64 6.98 -2.55
N LEU A 209 14.87 7.47 -2.40
CA LEU A 209 15.69 7.97 -3.51
C LEU A 209 16.52 6.86 -4.18
N CYS A 210 16.49 5.65 -3.65
CA CYS A 210 17.20 4.50 -4.18
C CYS A 210 16.37 3.77 -5.25
N PRO A 211 16.96 2.86 -6.05
CA PRO A 211 16.23 2.13 -7.06
C PRO A 211 15.02 1.38 -6.49
N MET A 212 13.90 1.51 -7.18
CA MET A 212 12.64 0.86 -6.88
C MET A 212 12.21 0.03 -8.10
N LEU A 213 11.23 -0.84 -7.90
CA LEU A 213 10.48 -1.45 -8.98
C LEU A 213 9.93 -0.37 -9.88
N ASP A 214 10.01 -0.61 -11.18
CA ASP A 214 9.35 0.21 -12.17
C ASP A 214 7.84 0.00 -12.10
N TRP A 215 7.15 0.86 -11.34
CA TRP A 215 5.71 0.76 -11.14
C TRP A 215 4.95 0.78 -12.47
N TYR A 216 5.42 1.52 -13.47
CA TYR A 216 4.78 1.56 -14.78
C TYR A 216 4.80 0.18 -15.43
N THR A 217 5.97 -0.44 -15.54
CA THR A 217 6.13 -1.74 -16.21
C THR A 217 5.20 -2.80 -15.63
N PHE A 218 5.09 -2.88 -14.30
CA PHE A 218 4.24 -3.90 -13.65
C PHE A 218 2.76 -3.52 -13.68
N LEU A 219 2.41 -2.29 -13.34
CA LEU A 219 1.00 -1.89 -13.20
C LEU A 219 0.32 -1.66 -14.54
N TYR A 220 1.05 -1.33 -15.61
CA TYR A 220 0.50 -1.19 -16.97
C TYR A 220 -0.15 -2.50 -17.45
N SER A 221 0.45 -3.64 -17.11
CA SER A 221 -0.04 -4.97 -17.49
C SER A 221 -1.22 -5.45 -16.64
N SER A 222 -1.45 -4.83 -15.48
CA SER A 222 -2.50 -5.24 -14.56
C SER A 222 -3.84 -4.59 -14.90
N GLU A 223 -4.85 -5.43 -15.12
CA GLU A 223 -6.18 -4.96 -15.50
C GLU A 223 -6.82 -4.12 -14.37
N GLY A 224 -7.13 -2.85 -14.66
CA GLY A 224 -7.81 -1.97 -13.71
C GLY A 224 -6.90 -1.30 -12.67
N ALA A 225 -5.61 -1.63 -12.62
CA ALA A 225 -4.69 -1.05 -11.66
C ALA A 225 -4.60 0.47 -11.83
N LEU A 226 -4.81 1.20 -10.73
CA LEU A 226 -4.79 2.66 -10.65
C LEU A 226 -5.73 3.44 -11.60
N GLN A 227 -6.55 2.77 -12.41
CA GLN A 227 -7.39 3.44 -13.41
C GLN A 227 -8.38 4.42 -12.78
N ASN A 228 -8.83 4.17 -11.54
CA ASN A 228 -9.78 5.03 -10.83
C ASN A 228 -9.13 6.15 -9.99
N VAL A 229 -7.80 6.24 -9.97
CA VAL A 229 -7.10 7.22 -9.14
C VAL A 229 -7.29 8.61 -9.71
N GLY A 230 -8.12 9.40 -9.06
CA GLY A 230 -8.33 10.81 -9.38
C GLY A 230 -7.39 11.75 -8.63
N ARG A 231 -6.79 11.29 -7.53
CA ARG A 231 -5.89 12.10 -6.71
C ARG A 231 -4.64 11.31 -6.32
N LEU A 232 -3.48 11.80 -6.75
CA LEU A 232 -2.17 11.25 -6.42
C LEU A 232 -1.35 12.30 -5.66
N ALA A 233 -0.84 11.90 -4.50
CA ALA A 233 0.12 12.70 -3.74
C ALA A 233 1.36 11.86 -3.46
N ILE A 234 2.51 12.29 -3.95
CA ILE A 234 3.81 11.65 -3.66
C ILE A 234 4.71 12.69 -3.01
N CYS A 235 5.28 12.31 -1.87
CA CYS A 235 6.33 13.09 -1.24
C CYS A 235 7.61 12.26 -1.17
N GLY A 236 8.70 12.81 -1.69
CA GLY A 236 10.03 12.20 -1.61
C GLY A 236 10.65 12.38 -0.22
N SER A 237 11.66 11.56 0.06
CA SER A 237 12.57 11.78 1.19
C SER A 237 13.58 12.88 0.88
N LEU A 238 13.99 13.65 1.90
CA LEU A 238 15.07 14.62 1.73
C LEU A 238 16.41 13.91 1.46
N PRO A 239 17.18 14.32 0.43
CA PRO A 239 18.48 13.73 0.14
C PRO A 239 19.48 14.03 1.25
N TRP A 240 20.33 13.06 1.57
CA TRP A 240 21.50 13.32 2.42
C TRP A 240 22.63 13.96 1.61
N PRO A 241 23.51 14.77 2.24
CA PRO A 241 24.71 15.26 1.59
C PRO A 241 25.54 14.09 1.03
N GLY A 242 25.71 14.04 -0.29
CA GLY A 242 26.48 13.00 -0.98
C GLY A 242 25.68 11.80 -1.50
N GLU A 243 24.37 11.72 -1.27
CA GLU A 243 23.52 10.77 -1.98
C GLU A 243 23.27 11.25 -3.41
N PRO A 244 23.40 10.38 -4.43
CA PRO A 244 23.04 10.70 -5.78
C PRO A 244 21.52 10.83 -5.86
N VAL A 245 21.11 11.91 -6.48
CA VAL A 245 19.73 12.16 -6.86
C VAL A 245 19.42 11.24 -8.05
N LEU A 246 18.64 10.18 -7.83
CA LEU A 246 18.05 9.43 -8.92
C LEU A 246 16.86 10.20 -9.47
N LYS A 247 16.88 10.42 -10.78
CA LYS A 247 15.71 10.94 -11.49
C LYS A 247 14.65 9.84 -11.50
N THR A 248 13.60 10.01 -10.72
CA THR A 248 12.42 9.15 -10.80
C THR A 248 11.67 9.50 -12.07
N THR A 249 11.58 8.58 -13.03
CA THR A 249 10.69 8.76 -14.17
C THR A 249 9.25 8.65 -13.67
N MET A 250 8.47 9.72 -13.79
CA MET A 250 7.06 9.73 -13.42
C MET A 250 6.20 9.02 -14.48
N GLN A 251 6.71 7.95 -15.10
CA GLN A 251 6.01 7.17 -16.13
C GLN A 251 4.74 6.51 -15.59
N VAL A 252 4.65 6.27 -14.28
CA VAL A 252 3.41 5.81 -13.66
C VAL A 252 2.23 6.76 -13.89
N LEU A 253 2.47 8.05 -14.21
CA LEU A 253 1.39 8.97 -14.56
C LEU A 253 0.68 8.59 -15.86
N ASP A 254 1.36 7.89 -16.77
CA ASP A 254 0.80 7.49 -18.07
C ASP A 254 -0.30 6.43 -17.92
N ILE A 255 -0.36 5.73 -16.78
CA ILE A 255 -1.40 4.73 -16.46
C ILE A 255 -2.49 5.28 -15.53
N LEU A 256 -2.57 6.60 -15.36
CA LEU A 256 -3.57 7.28 -14.53
C LEU A 256 -4.52 8.12 -15.38
N PRO A 257 -5.37 7.50 -16.22
CA PRO A 257 -6.20 8.22 -17.18
C PRO A 257 -7.20 9.18 -16.52
N ASN A 258 -7.56 8.94 -15.26
CA ASN A 258 -8.54 9.74 -14.51
C ASN A 258 -7.89 10.72 -13.51
N LEU A 259 -6.58 10.95 -13.58
CA LEU A 259 -5.88 11.82 -12.64
C LEU A 259 -6.34 13.28 -12.77
N GLN A 260 -6.92 13.82 -11.71
CA GLN A 260 -7.41 15.21 -11.63
C GLN A 260 -6.50 16.10 -10.79
N LEU A 261 -5.87 15.53 -9.76
CA LEU A 261 -5.03 16.25 -8.83
C LEU A 261 -3.73 15.49 -8.60
N LEU A 262 -2.61 16.14 -8.91
CA LEU A 262 -1.27 15.66 -8.67
C LEU A 262 -0.57 16.60 -7.67
N TYR A 263 -0.06 16.02 -6.59
CA TYR A 263 0.79 16.71 -5.63
C TYR A 263 2.15 16.02 -5.56
N LEU A 264 3.20 16.77 -5.83
CA LEU A 264 4.59 16.31 -5.72
C LEU A 264 5.31 17.22 -4.72
N GLY A 265 5.78 16.65 -3.62
CA GLY A 265 6.53 17.37 -2.58
C GLY A 265 7.91 16.74 -2.37
N ASN A 266 8.95 17.56 -2.19
CA ASN A 266 10.32 17.08 -1.90
C ASN A 266 10.83 15.99 -2.88
N MET A 267 10.36 16.01 -4.13
CA MET A 267 10.84 15.11 -5.17
C MET A 267 12.06 15.72 -5.84
N SER A 268 13.12 14.93 -6.00
CA SER A 268 14.27 15.32 -6.78
C SER A 268 14.02 14.98 -8.25
N VAL A 269 13.38 15.91 -8.98
CA VAL A 269 13.03 15.78 -10.41
C VAL A 269 14.19 16.18 -11.30
#